data_AF-A0A0R2K0V2-F1
#
_entry.id   AF-A0A0R2K0V2-F1
#
_cell.length_a   1.000
_cell.length_b   1.000
_cell.length_c   1.000
_cell.angle_alpha   90.00
_cell.angle_beta   90.00
_cell.angle_gamma   90.00
#
_symmetry.space_group_name_H-M   'P 1'
#
loop_
_entity.id
_entity.type
_entity.pdbx_description
1 polymer ?
#
loop_
_entity_poly.entity_id
_entity_poly.type
_entity_poly.pdbx_seq_one_letter_code
_entity_poly.pdbx_strand_id
1 'polypeptide(L)' 'MALAEMGIGASNQHYNPLIDEEVAKEFNIPDDWILRAEIPFGSIEAPAGEKDYMEDNKRFKIFK' A
#
# COMPACT_ATOMS: atom_id res chain seq x y z
N MET A 1 1.78 -10.78 7.25
CA MET A 1 1.85 -10.00 5.99
C MET A 1 2.10 -10.98 4.84
N ALA A 2 1.04 -11.40 4.14
CA ALA A 2 1.10 -12.58 3.25
C ALA A 2 2.16 -12.50 2.13
N LEU A 3 2.21 -11.40 1.36
CA LEU A 3 3.19 -11.26 0.26
C LEU A 3 4.64 -11.27 0.79
N ALA A 4 4.92 -10.52 1.85
CA ALA A 4 6.25 -10.46 2.44
C ALA A 4 6.70 -11.80 3.03
N GLU A 5 5.79 -12.55 3.65
CA GLU A 5 6.04 -13.92 4.16
C GLU A 5 6.42 -14.90 3.03
N MET A 6 5.91 -14.66 1.81
CA MET A 6 6.25 -15.41 0.61
C MET A 6 7.51 -14.87 -0.11
N GLY A 7 8.19 -13.86 0.44
CA GLY A 7 9.34 -13.23 -0.21
C GLY A 7 8.98 -12.39 -1.44
N ILE A 8 7.73 -11.94 -1.54
CA ILE A 8 7.23 -11.09 -2.62
C ILE A 8 7.30 -9.62 -2.17
N GLY A 9 7.97 -8.79 -2.96
CA GLY A 9 8.04 -7.35 -2.77
C GLY A 9 6.75 -6.68 -3.24
N ALA A 10 6.37 -5.58 -2.59
CA ALA A 10 5.21 -4.79 -2.97
C ALA A 10 5.40 -3.32 -2.58
N SER A 11 4.72 -2.42 -3.29
CA SER A 11 4.59 -1.01 -2.89
C SER A 11 3.12 -0.62 -2.90
N ASN A 12 2.75 0.43 -2.16
CA ASN A 12 1.37 0.92 -2.10
C ASN A 12 1.28 2.30 -2.78
N GLN A 13 0.68 2.33 -3.96
CA GLN A 13 0.51 3.53 -4.79
C GLN A 13 -0.90 4.10 -4.60
N HIS A 14 -1.05 5.38 -4.96
CA HIS A 14 -2.33 6.09 -4.93
C HIS A 14 -2.45 6.95 -6.19
N TYR A 15 -2.77 6.32 -7.31
CA TYR A 15 -3.10 7.03 -8.54
C TYR A 15 -4.55 7.53 -8.55
N ASN A 16 -5.41 6.95 -7.71
CA ASN A 16 -6.74 7.47 -7.45
C ASN A 16 -6.71 8.97 -7.01
N PRO A 17 -7.67 9.81 -7.47
CA PRO A 17 -8.83 9.47 -8.30
C PRO A 17 -8.57 9.50 -9.81
N LEU A 18 -7.33 9.70 -10.26
CA LEU A 18 -7.01 9.99 -11.66
C LEU A 18 -7.40 8.85 -12.62
N ILE A 19 -7.28 7.60 -12.16
CA ILE A 19 -7.51 6.40 -12.97
C ILE A 19 -8.87 5.73 -12.71
N ASP A 20 -9.66 6.24 -11.76
CA ASP A 20 -10.85 5.56 -11.24
C ASP A 20 -11.87 5.25 -12.34
N GLU A 21 -12.19 6.23 -13.20
CA GLU A 21 -13.17 6.09 -14.28
C GLU A 21 -12.69 5.07 -15.34
N GLU A 22 -11.43 5.14 -15.74
CA GLU A 22 -10.87 4.24 -16.75
C GLU A 22 -10.82 2.79 -16.24
N VAL A 23 -10.38 2.57 -14.99
CA VAL A 23 -10.33 1.26 -14.35
C VAL A 23 -11.74 0.68 -14.17
N ALA A 24 -12.68 1.50 -13.69
CA ALA A 24 -14.06 1.05 -13.50
C ALA A 24 -14.72 0.65 -14.82
N LYS A 25 -14.51 1.43 -15.88
CA LYS A 25 -15.03 1.14 -17.21
C LYS A 25 -14.42 -0.12 -17.82
N GLU A 26 -13.10 -0.27 -17.75
CA GLU A 26 -12.39 -1.41 -18.35
C GLU A 26 -12.78 -2.74 -17.70
N PHE A 27 -12.90 -2.75 -16.38
CA PHE A 27 -13.15 -3.97 -15.61
C PHE A 27 -14.62 -4.13 -15.17
N ASN A 28 -15.52 -3.26 -15.63
CA ASN A 28 -16.95 -3.25 -15.27
C ASN A 28 -17.16 -3.25 -13.74
N ILE A 29 -16.44 -2.38 -13.03
CA ILE A 29 -16.51 -2.26 -11.58
C ILE A 29 -17.79 -1.49 -11.21
N PRO A 30 -18.55 -1.94 -10.18
CA PRO A 30 -19.70 -1.20 -9.67
C PRO A 30 -19.37 0.22 -9.20
N ASP A 31 -20.28 1.16 -9.44
CA ASP A 31 -20.09 2.59 -9.09
C ASP A 31 -20.00 2.87 -7.58
N ASP A 32 -20.42 1.93 -6.73
CA ASP A 32 -20.33 2.03 -5.27
C ASP A 32 -18.97 1.61 -4.71
N TRP A 33 -18.06 1.12 -5.57
CA TRP A 33 -16.70 0.78 -5.19
C TRP A 33 -15.77 1.99 -5.35
N ILE A 34 -15.10 2.35 -4.27
CA ILE A 34 -14.17 3.47 -4.25
C ILE A 34 -12.73 2.93 -4.31
N LEU A 35 -11.99 3.24 -5.37
CA LEU A 35 -10.57 2.89 -5.46
C LEU A 35 -9.79 3.65 -4.38
N ARG A 36 -9.05 2.91 -3.54
CA ARG A 36 -8.31 3.48 -2.41
C ARG A 36 -6.81 3.51 -2.60
N ALA A 37 -6.27 2.53 -3.32
CA ALA A 37 -4.86 2.37 -3.56
C ALA A 37 -4.64 1.26 -4.61
N GLU A 38 -3.44 1.22 -5.18
CA GLU A 38 -2.98 0.17 -6.08
C GLU A 38 -1.72 -0.48 -5.52
N ILE A 39 -1.70 -1.81 -5.45
CA ILE A 39 -0.56 -2.56 -4.89
C ILE A 39 0.14 -3.34 -6.02
N PRO A 40 1.14 -2.75 -6.71
CA PRO A 40 2.03 -3.53 -7.55
C PRO A 40 2.95 -4.40 -6.69
N PHE A 41 3.05 -5.68 -7.02
CA PHE A 41 3.87 -6.67 -6.32
C PHE A 41 4.60 -7.62 -7.30
N GLY A 42 5.70 -8.22 -6.85
CA GLY A 42 6.55 -9.08 -7.68
C GLY A 42 7.80 -9.60 -6.95
N SER A 43 8.75 -10.15 -7.71
CA SER A 43 10.06 -10.55 -7.17
C SER A 43 10.84 -9.36 -6.61
N ILE A 44 11.66 -9.62 -5.58
CA ILE A 44 12.50 -8.61 -4.95
C ILE A 44 13.83 -8.53 -5.72
N GLU A 45 13.96 -7.53 -6.58
CA GLU A 45 15.18 -7.32 -7.38
C GLU A 45 16.26 -6.53 -6.62
N ALA A 46 15.87 -5.77 -5.59
CA ALA A 46 16.76 -5.01 -4.72
C ALA A 46 16.18 -4.91 -3.30
N PRO A 47 17.04 -4.83 -2.26
CA PRO A 47 16.59 -4.62 -0.89
C PRO A 47 15.93 -3.24 -0.73
N ALA A 48 15.05 -3.13 0.26
CA ALA A 48 14.48 -1.84 0.66
C ALA A 48 15.57 -0.90 1.20
N GLY A 49 15.37 0.41 1.01
CA GLY A 49 16.23 1.43 1.61
C GLY A 49 16.08 1.52 3.13
N GLU A 50 16.92 2.34 3.75
CA GLU A 50 16.82 2.63 5.18
C GLU A 50 15.49 3.31 5.52
N LYS A 51 14.99 3.04 6.73
CA LYS A 51 13.73 3.59 7.23
C LYS A 51 13.93 4.18 8.62
N ASP A 52 13.65 5.47 8.74
CA ASP A 52 13.68 6.18 10.02
C ASP A 52 12.48 5.83 10.91
N TYR A 53 12.65 6.02 12.22
CA TYR A 53 11.62 5.81 13.22
C TYR A 53 11.50 7.02 14.15
N MET A 54 10.26 7.34 14.53
CA MET A 54 9.98 8.38 15.53
C MET A 54 10.36 7.90 16.93
N GLU A 55 10.86 8.81 17.78
CA GLU A 55 11.16 8.54 19.19
C GLU A 55 9.93 7.98 19.95
N ASP A 56 10.15 6.96 20.77
CA ASP A 56 9.09 6.24 21.48
C ASP A 56 8.25 7.12 22.42
N ASN A 57 8.91 8.03 23.15
CA ASN A 57 8.25 8.97 24.06
C ASN A 57 7.31 9.95 23.35
N LYS A 58 7.44 10.14 22.03
CA LYS A 58 6.56 10.98 21.20
C LYS A 58 5.37 10.21 20.63
N ARG A 59 5.46 8.87 20.54
CA ARG A 59 4.41 8.01 19.94
C ARG A 59 3.67 7.12 20.94
N PHE A 60 4.24 6.83 22.11
CA PHE A 60 3.62 5.97 23.12
C PHE A 60 3.46 6.68 24.46
N LYS A 61 2.30 6.46 25.11
CA LYS A 61 2.06 6.84 26.50
C LYS A 61 1.59 5.61 27.27
N ILE A 62 2.19 5.36 28.43
CA ILE A 62 1.84 4.24 29.31
C ILE A 62 1.39 4.81 30.65
N PHE A 63 0.22 4.37 31.10
CA PHE A 63 -0.35 4.73 32.40
C PHE A 63 -0.56 3.46 33.23
N LYS A 64 -0.39 3.56 34.55
CA LYS A 64 -0.59 2.45 35.50
C LYS A 64 -1.95 2.55 36.17
#